data_AF-A0A5A8F3U9-F1
#
_entry.id   AF-A0A5A8F3U9-F1
#
_cell.length_a   1.000
_cell.length_b   1.000
_cell.length_c   1.000
_cell.angle_alpha   90.00
_cell.angle_beta   90.00
_cell.angle_gamma   90.00
#
_symmetry.space_group_name_H-M   'P 1'
#
loop_
_entity.id
_entity.type
_entity.pdbx_description
1 polymer ?
#
loop_
_entity_poly.entity_id
_entity_poly.type
_entity_poly.pdbx_seq_one_letter_code
_entity_poly.pdbx_strand_id
1 'polypeptide(L)'
;MKDLSPEAIILKELVKPERIEETHISYAMITDEYVYKLKKPVDFGFLDYRLSKSRRRYCILEKELNSRFSKDVYLDVLKIIKFGKEFKLVPHTNTMFAIDYVVKMRRIKDEDFFSTKLKNGEINSEKAYEIGRQIASLFRKIETPIEQAMEHGSYDVVKFNCEENFTQTEKYVGNLIDEKIFDFIKNKTLKFLNDNKSLFDKRVKEGFVKDGHGDLRIDHVYFDGEEIGLLDCIEFNRRFRFNDVVSEIAFLSMELDTKGYYEISDNIVEGFFSVFSDENSRKLLNFYRCYRAYVRAKVTCFLLEEKGEEWDGYEVTKQNLDRLLDAAFVYALNMDGLKNYVFYGIMGSGKTKNSKYFTKKFPFRHINTDVERKLLFGYNPEESVKVDFNKGLYSYENSLKTYGHIAKKVNHLNRIGRAVVIDGSFSKKEYFSLLDEQKLRYYKIMFTAPLEVLKKRLIRREDKVSVSDGRLELLDKQVNSFETGNMADLVVETTGSIEENIKRIVEFILDNEA
;
A
#
# COMPACT_ATOMS: atom_id res chain seq x y z
N MET A 1 -26.90 8.05 16.95
CA MET A 1 -26.78 8.79 15.67
C MET A 1 -26.10 10.10 16.00
N LYS A 2 -24.95 10.40 15.39
CA LYS A 2 -24.38 11.75 15.49
C LYS A 2 -25.41 12.76 14.99
N ASP A 3 -25.49 13.92 15.63
CA ASP A 3 -26.38 14.99 15.18
C ASP A 3 -25.94 15.47 13.79
N LEU A 4 -26.78 15.20 12.79
CA LEU A 4 -26.64 15.77 11.45
C LEU A 4 -26.74 17.30 11.55
N SER A 5 -25.99 18.04 10.73
CA SER A 5 -26.17 19.49 10.66
C SER A 5 -27.60 19.85 10.23
N PRO A 6 -28.11 21.05 10.55
CA PRO A 6 -29.44 21.47 10.12
C PRO A 6 -29.67 21.34 8.61
N GLU A 7 -28.65 21.64 7.81
CA GLU A 7 -28.69 21.51 6.35
C GLU A 7 -28.74 20.05 5.91
N ALA A 8 -28.04 19.15 6.61
CA ALA A 8 -28.08 17.72 6.36
C ALA A 8 -29.45 17.11 6.72
N ILE A 9 -30.10 17.60 7.79
CA ILE A 9 -31.47 17.21 8.14
C ILE A 9 -32.44 17.67 7.04
N ILE A 10 -32.34 18.92 6.58
CA ILE A 10 -33.17 19.43 5.48
C ILE A 10 -32.96 18.58 4.22
N LEU A 11 -31.70 18.30 3.85
CA LEU A 11 -31.40 17.48 2.68
C LEU A 11 -31.97 16.07 2.80
N LYS A 12 -31.83 15.44 3.98
CA LYS A 12 -32.38 14.11 4.27
C LYS A 12 -33.89 14.06 4.03
N GLU A 13 -34.64 15.06 4.48
CA GLU A 13 -36.09 15.14 4.25
C GLU A 13 -36.44 15.35 2.77
N LEU A 14 -35.62 16.11 2.04
CA LEU A 14 -35.84 16.39 0.61
C LEU A 14 -35.59 15.17 -0.28
N VAL A 15 -34.57 14.36 0.01
CA VAL A 15 -34.13 13.26 -0.88
C VAL A 15 -34.46 11.87 -0.35
N LYS A 16 -34.83 11.74 0.93
CA LYS A 16 -35.22 10.50 1.60
C LYS A 16 -34.22 9.35 1.34
N PRO A 17 -32.94 9.50 1.76
CA PRO A 17 -31.92 8.51 1.49
C PRO A 17 -32.17 7.21 2.23
N GLU A 18 -31.80 6.10 1.60
CA GLU A 18 -31.78 4.75 2.19
C GLU A 18 -30.65 4.62 3.21
N ARG A 19 -29.50 5.23 2.90
CA ARG A 19 -28.29 5.23 3.72
C ARG A 19 -27.64 6.61 3.70
N ILE A 20 -27.05 6.99 4.83
CA ILE A 20 -26.21 8.20 4.93
C ILE A 20 -24.81 7.76 5.33
N GLU A 21 -23.83 8.13 4.51
CA GLU A 21 -22.42 7.96 4.84
C GLU A 21 -21.80 9.28 5.25
N GLU A 22 -20.98 9.25 6.29
CA GLU A 22 -20.35 10.44 6.85
C GLU A 22 -18.83 10.33 6.72
N THR A 23 -18.20 11.33 6.13
CA THR A 23 -16.74 11.50 6.11
C THR A 23 -16.33 12.66 7.03
N HIS A 24 -15.03 12.94 7.17
CA HIS A 24 -14.57 14.10 7.94
C HIS A 24 -15.09 15.44 7.40
N ILE A 25 -15.39 15.52 6.10
CA ILE A 25 -15.70 16.78 5.41
C ILE A 25 -17.08 16.81 4.73
N SER A 26 -17.82 15.70 4.70
CA SER A 26 -19.09 15.61 3.96
C SER A 26 -20.06 14.57 4.52
N TYR A 27 -21.33 14.71 4.13
CA TYR A 27 -22.37 13.70 4.20
C TYR A 27 -22.74 13.26 2.78
N ALA A 28 -22.82 11.97 2.52
CA ALA A 28 -23.31 11.39 1.28
C ALA A 28 -24.69 10.74 1.54
N MET A 29 -25.74 11.35 0.99
CA MET A 29 -27.11 10.86 1.09
C MET A 29 -27.37 9.92 -0.09
N ILE A 30 -27.41 8.61 0.17
CA ILE A 30 -27.51 7.56 -0.85
C ILE A 30 -28.99 7.20 -1.02
N THR A 31 -29.52 7.45 -2.21
CA THR A 31 -30.87 7.06 -2.65
C THR A 31 -30.79 5.89 -3.63
N ASP A 32 -31.91 5.39 -4.15
CA ASP A 32 -31.92 4.29 -5.12
C ASP A 32 -31.06 4.59 -6.37
N GLU A 33 -31.26 5.76 -7.00
CA GLU A 33 -30.57 6.11 -8.25
C GLU A 33 -29.43 7.13 -8.11
N TYR A 34 -29.44 7.93 -7.04
CA TYR A 34 -28.55 9.07 -6.89
C TYR A 34 -27.85 9.13 -5.53
N VAL A 35 -26.70 9.80 -5.50
CA VAL A 35 -26.03 10.23 -4.27
C VAL A 35 -26.02 11.75 -4.23
N TYR A 36 -26.44 12.31 -3.10
CA TYR A 36 -26.40 13.75 -2.84
C TYR A 36 -25.34 14.05 -1.78
N LYS A 37 -24.22 14.66 -2.19
CA LYS A 37 -23.10 14.96 -1.30
C LYS A 37 -23.17 16.40 -0.81
N LEU A 38 -23.24 16.57 0.50
CA LEU A 38 -23.28 17.84 1.21
C LEU A 38 -21.99 18.02 2.00
N LYS A 39 -21.30 19.16 1.84
CA LYS A 39 -20.05 19.46 2.55
C LYS A 39 -20.33 20.00 3.95
N LYS A 40 -19.54 19.60 4.93
CA LYS A 40 -19.64 20.06 6.32
C LYS A 40 -18.99 21.44 6.51
N PRO A 41 -19.48 22.29 7.43
CA PRO A 41 -18.91 23.60 7.71
C PRO A 41 -17.66 23.51 8.60
N VAL A 42 -16.57 22.92 8.10
CA VAL A 42 -15.33 22.66 8.84
C VAL A 42 -14.14 23.46 8.31
N ASP A 43 -13.11 23.64 9.13
CA ASP A 43 -11.81 24.21 8.75
C ASP A 43 -10.68 23.36 9.34
N PHE A 44 -9.81 22.84 8.47
CA PHE A 44 -8.65 22.02 8.84
C PHE A 44 -7.32 22.69 8.48
N GLY A 45 -7.32 23.99 8.16
CA GLY A 45 -6.15 24.77 7.75
C GLY A 45 -5.70 24.52 6.31
N PHE A 46 -5.76 23.28 5.84
CA PHE A 46 -5.59 22.94 4.41
C PHE A 46 -6.91 22.97 3.63
N LEU A 47 -8.03 23.17 4.32
CA LEU A 47 -9.39 23.16 3.82
C LEU A 47 -10.26 24.11 4.63
N ASP A 48 -10.96 25.06 3.98
CA ASP A 48 -11.95 25.92 4.64
C ASP A 48 -13.32 25.83 3.96
N TYR A 49 -14.24 25.12 4.61
CA TYR A 49 -15.64 24.94 4.22
C TYR A 49 -16.60 25.71 5.12
N ARG A 50 -16.16 26.63 5.99
CA ARG A 50 -17.05 27.33 6.94
C ARG A 50 -18.14 28.14 6.24
N LEU A 51 -17.77 28.83 5.16
CA LEU A 51 -18.71 29.67 4.41
C LEU A 51 -19.44 28.88 3.31
N SER A 52 -20.76 29.09 3.19
CA SER A 52 -21.59 28.52 2.12
C SER A 52 -21.06 28.88 0.72
N LYS A 53 -20.51 30.10 0.54
CA LYS A 53 -19.84 30.51 -0.71
C LYS A 53 -18.59 29.67 -1.02
N SER A 54 -17.83 29.28 -0.01
CA SER A 54 -16.68 28.37 -0.17
C SER A 54 -17.18 26.97 -0.58
N ARG A 55 -18.20 26.44 0.10
CA ARG A 55 -18.79 25.15 -0.25
C ARG A 55 -19.36 25.11 -1.67
N ARG A 56 -19.99 26.19 -2.14
CA ARG A 56 -20.40 26.35 -3.56
C ARG A 56 -19.23 26.13 -4.51
N ARG A 57 -18.14 26.86 -4.29
CA ARG A 57 -16.94 26.80 -5.15
C ARG A 57 -16.40 25.37 -5.22
N TYR A 58 -16.31 24.70 -4.08
CA TYR A 58 -15.78 23.34 -4.03
C TYR A 58 -16.76 22.28 -4.55
N CYS A 59 -18.08 22.48 -4.47
CA CYS A 59 -19.03 21.61 -5.16
C CYS A 59 -18.89 21.70 -6.69
N ILE A 60 -18.68 22.91 -7.22
CA ILE A 60 -18.42 23.13 -8.65
C ILE A 60 -17.11 22.47 -9.07
N LEU A 61 -16.03 22.73 -8.33
CA LEU A 61 -14.72 22.13 -8.60
C LEU A 61 -14.76 20.60 -8.49
N GLU A 62 -15.45 20.04 -7.50
CA GLU A 62 -15.59 18.59 -7.37
C GLU A 62 -16.25 17.98 -8.60
N LYS A 63 -17.35 18.56 -9.10
CA LYS A 63 -17.99 18.11 -10.35
C LYS A 63 -17.03 18.22 -11.53
N GLU A 64 -16.40 19.38 -11.73
CA GLU A 64 -15.51 19.64 -12.86
C GLU A 64 -14.31 18.68 -12.88
N LEU A 65 -13.63 18.52 -11.74
CA LEU A 65 -12.40 17.73 -11.65
C LEU A 65 -12.67 16.24 -11.79
N ASN A 66 -13.74 15.72 -11.17
CA ASN A 66 -14.04 14.30 -11.22
C ASN A 66 -14.70 13.87 -12.54
N SER A 67 -15.34 14.77 -13.29
CA SER A 67 -15.85 14.47 -14.63
C SER A 67 -14.75 14.05 -15.62
N ARG A 68 -13.47 14.35 -15.31
CA ARG A 68 -12.31 13.89 -16.09
C ARG A 68 -12.02 12.40 -15.90
N PHE A 69 -12.46 11.83 -14.78
CA PHE A 69 -12.16 10.46 -14.37
C PHE A 69 -13.40 9.55 -14.32
N SER A 70 -14.58 10.13 -14.44
CA SER A 70 -15.84 9.42 -14.30
C SER A 70 -16.83 9.88 -15.34
N LYS A 71 -17.40 8.92 -16.08
CA LYS A 71 -18.36 9.19 -17.13
C LYS A 71 -19.77 9.18 -16.54
N ASP A 72 -20.49 10.29 -16.73
CA ASP A 72 -21.89 10.44 -16.32
C ASP A 72 -22.14 10.13 -14.83
N VAL A 73 -21.15 10.36 -13.95
CA VAL A 73 -21.30 10.20 -12.48
C VAL A 73 -21.62 11.52 -11.82
N TYR A 74 -20.87 12.59 -12.07
CA TYR A 74 -21.09 13.90 -11.45
C TYR A 74 -22.08 14.73 -12.27
N LEU A 75 -23.37 14.59 -11.95
CA LEU A 75 -24.48 15.08 -12.78
C LEU A 75 -24.68 16.60 -12.65
N ASP A 76 -24.81 17.13 -11.43
CA ASP A 76 -25.09 18.56 -11.23
C ASP A 76 -24.65 19.10 -9.87
N VAL A 77 -24.56 20.43 -9.76
CA VAL A 77 -24.47 21.14 -8.49
C VAL A 77 -25.80 21.84 -8.24
N LEU A 78 -26.46 21.43 -7.16
CA LEU A 78 -27.73 21.95 -6.69
C LEU A 78 -27.50 22.86 -5.48
N LYS A 79 -28.53 23.62 -5.12
CA LYS A 79 -28.59 24.34 -3.86
C LYS A 79 -29.91 24.11 -3.15
N ILE A 80 -29.83 24.09 -1.82
CA ILE A 80 -30.98 24.07 -0.92
C ILE A 80 -31.47 25.51 -0.78
N ILE A 81 -32.73 25.74 -1.08
CA ILE A 81 -33.39 27.05 -0.90
C ILE A 81 -34.59 26.90 0.02
N LYS A 82 -34.95 28.00 0.70
CA LYS A 82 -36.25 28.12 1.36
C LYS A 82 -37.21 28.87 0.44
N PHE A 83 -38.35 28.26 0.14
CA PHE A 83 -39.41 28.86 -0.67
C PHE A 83 -40.71 28.87 0.15
N GLY A 84 -41.05 30.03 0.71
CA GLY A 84 -42.14 30.14 1.68
C GLY A 84 -41.85 29.34 2.96
N LYS A 85 -42.69 28.34 3.26
CA LYS A 85 -42.53 27.43 4.41
C LYS A 85 -41.82 26.11 4.06
N GLU A 86 -41.50 25.88 2.79
CA GLU A 86 -40.90 24.64 2.31
C GLU A 86 -39.43 24.83 1.93
N PHE A 87 -38.69 23.72 1.85
CA PHE A 87 -37.35 23.67 1.27
C PHE A 87 -37.40 23.00 -0.11
N LYS A 88 -36.50 23.40 -1.02
CA LYS A 88 -36.37 22.81 -2.36
C LYS A 88 -34.92 22.70 -2.78
N LEU A 89 -34.63 21.70 -3.61
CA LEU A 89 -33.38 21.63 -4.39
C LEU A 89 -33.61 22.27 -5.75
N VAL A 90 -32.77 23.23 -6.12
CA VAL A 90 -32.78 23.88 -7.44
C VAL A 90 -31.36 23.94 -8.00
N PRO A 91 -31.16 24.08 -9.33
CA PRO A 91 -29.84 24.28 -9.89
C PRO A 91 -29.09 25.44 -9.20
N HIS A 92 -27.79 25.28 -8.97
CA HIS A 92 -27.01 26.30 -8.26
C HIS A 92 -26.98 27.67 -8.96
N THR A 93 -27.31 27.71 -10.26
CA THR A 93 -27.44 28.91 -11.10
C THR A 93 -28.74 29.69 -10.92
N ASN A 94 -29.75 29.13 -10.23
CA ASN A 94 -30.99 29.84 -9.91
C ASN A 94 -30.70 31.15 -9.15
N THR A 95 -31.59 32.14 -9.14
CA THR A 95 -31.34 33.45 -8.52
C THR A 95 -31.62 33.51 -7.01
N MET A 96 -32.33 32.52 -6.44
CA MET A 96 -32.70 32.49 -5.02
C MET A 96 -31.49 32.29 -4.09
N PHE A 97 -31.56 32.81 -2.86
CA PHE A 97 -30.49 32.62 -1.87
C PHE A 97 -30.36 31.15 -1.45
N ALA A 98 -29.12 30.66 -1.43
CA ALA A 98 -28.80 29.30 -0.97
C ALA A 98 -28.66 29.26 0.55
N ILE A 99 -29.21 28.22 1.15
CA ILE A 99 -28.81 27.77 2.50
C ILE A 99 -27.47 27.05 2.36
N ASP A 100 -27.41 26.04 1.50
CA ASP A 100 -26.18 25.31 1.18
C ASP A 100 -26.21 24.71 -0.22
N TYR A 101 -25.11 24.08 -0.61
CA TYR A 101 -24.88 23.50 -1.93
C TYR A 101 -24.64 21.99 -1.83
N VAL A 102 -25.10 21.27 -2.86
CA VAL A 102 -25.10 19.81 -2.90
C VAL A 102 -24.61 19.35 -4.26
N VAL A 103 -23.70 18.39 -4.30
CA VAL A 103 -23.33 17.70 -5.53
C VAL A 103 -24.29 16.54 -5.75
N LYS A 104 -24.98 16.51 -6.89
CA LYS A 104 -25.83 15.39 -7.31
C LYS A 104 -25.01 14.45 -8.19
N MET A 105 -24.93 13.20 -7.79
CA MET A 105 -24.18 12.14 -8.47
C MET A 105 -25.10 10.99 -8.84
N ARG A 106 -24.82 10.30 -9.95
CA ARG A 106 -25.38 8.96 -10.22
C ARG A 106 -24.83 7.99 -9.18
N ARG A 107 -25.69 7.13 -8.62
CA ARG A 107 -25.23 6.08 -7.70
C ARG A 107 -24.42 5.04 -8.47
N ILE A 108 -23.26 4.71 -7.93
CA ILE A 108 -22.51 3.51 -8.30
C ILE A 108 -22.97 2.40 -7.36
N LYS A 109 -23.23 1.21 -7.88
CA LYS A 109 -23.65 0.08 -7.05
C LYS A 109 -22.51 -0.35 -6.14
N ASP A 110 -22.82 -0.72 -4.91
CA ASP A 110 -21.83 -1.12 -3.91
C ASP A 110 -20.94 -2.29 -4.40
N GLU A 111 -21.49 -3.19 -5.22
CA GLU A 111 -20.81 -4.34 -5.85
C GLU A 111 -19.81 -3.97 -6.96
N ASP A 112 -19.93 -2.77 -7.52
CA ASP A 112 -19.07 -2.27 -8.60
C ASP A 112 -17.83 -1.53 -8.07
N PHE A 113 -17.71 -1.31 -6.76
CA PHE A 113 -16.50 -0.73 -6.18
C PHE A 113 -15.35 -1.73 -6.14
N PHE A 114 -14.14 -1.25 -6.43
CA PHE A 114 -12.93 -2.07 -6.37
C PHE A 114 -12.71 -2.69 -4.98
N SER A 115 -13.00 -1.95 -3.92
CA SER A 115 -12.91 -2.48 -2.55
C SER A 115 -13.86 -3.64 -2.28
N THR A 116 -15.06 -3.63 -2.86
CA THR A 116 -16.03 -4.74 -2.73
C THR A 116 -15.59 -5.94 -3.55
N LYS A 117 -15.20 -5.73 -4.82
CA LYS A 117 -14.71 -6.83 -5.68
C LYS A 117 -13.46 -7.52 -5.13
N LEU A 118 -12.56 -6.76 -4.49
CA LEU A 118 -11.42 -7.34 -3.77
C LEU A 118 -11.86 -8.25 -2.62
N LYS A 119 -12.79 -7.79 -1.78
CA LYS A 119 -13.31 -8.58 -0.65
C LYS A 119 -13.99 -9.87 -1.12
N ASN A 120 -14.66 -9.81 -2.27
CA ASN A 120 -15.33 -10.96 -2.87
C ASN A 120 -14.39 -11.91 -3.64
N GLY A 121 -13.11 -11.57 -3.80
CA GLY A 121 -12.15 -12.38 -4.56
C GLY A 121 -12.37 -12.33 -6.07
N GLU A 122 -13.05 -11.32 -6.59
CA GLU A 122 -13.38 -11.17 -8.02
C GLU A 122 -12.22 -10.60 -8.86
N ILE A 123 -11.16 -10.14 -8.21
CA ILE A 123 -9.99 -9.54 -8.87
C ILE A 123 -8.85 -10.55 -8.89
N ASN A 124 -8.55 -11.08 -10.08
CA ASN A 124 -7.37 -11.90 -10.34
C ASN A 124 -6.18 -11.06 -10.84
N SER A 125 -5.03 -11.71 -11.04
CA SER A 125 -3.79 -11.05 -11.48
C SER A 125 -3.92 -10.36 -12.86
N GLU A 126 -4.68 -10.94 -13.80
CA GLU A 126 -4.90 -10.36 -15.13
C GLU A 126 -5.76 -9.09 -15.04
N LYS A 127 -6.87 -9.13 -14.29
CA LYS A 127 -7.72 -7.96 -14.08
C LYS A 127 -6.98 -6.87 -13.32
N ALA A 128 -6.15 -7.24 -12.34
CA ALA A 128 -5.26 -6.31 -11.63
C ALA A 128 -4.31 -5.59 -12.59
N TYR A 129 -3.64 -6.32 -13.48
CA TYR A 129 -2.80 -5.73 -14.51
C TYR A 129 -3.57 -4.74 -15.38
N GLU A 130 -4.77 -5.12 -15.85
CA GLU A 130 -5.57 -4.25 -16.70
C GLU A 130 -6.05 -2.99 -15.96
N ILE A 131 -6.42 -3.08 -14.67
CA ILE A 131 -6.73 -1.91 -13.84
C ILE A 131 -5.53 -0.94 -13.83
N GLY A 132 -4.33 -1.45 -13.56
CA GLY A 132 -3.11 -0.63 -13.57
C GLY A 132 -2.87 0.07 -14.91
N ARG A 133 -3.06 -0.65 -16.01
CA ARG A 133 -2.93 -0.12 -17.38
C ARG A 133 -3.99 0.95 -17.71
N GLN A 134 -5.25 0.73 -17.31
CA GLN A 134 -6.32 1.72 -17.49
C GLN A 134 -6.06 3.00 -16.67
N ILE A 135 -5.64 2.87 -15.40
CA ILE A 135 -5.24 4.01 -14.56
C ILE A 135 -4.13 4.81 -15.25
N ALA A 136 -3.07 4.15 -15.70
CA ALA A 136 -1.98 4.82 -16.38
C ALA A 136 -2.44 5.56 -17.65
N SER A 137 -3.34 4.94 -18.41
CA SER A 137 -3.92 5.52 -19.62
C SER A 137 -4.79 6.75 -19.33
N LEU A 138 -5.56 6.75 -18.23
CA LEU A 138 -6.31 7.91 -17.77
C LEU A 138 -5.38 9.08 -17.43
N PHE A 139 -4.35 8.85 -16.62
CA PHE A 139 -3.39 9.90 -16.23
C PHE A 139 -2.56 10.42 -17.40
N ARG A 140 -2.21 9.56 -18.37
CA ARG A 140 -1.48 9.97 -19.57
C ARG A 140 -2.27 10.97 -20.43
N LYS A 141 -3.60 10.88 -20.44
CA LYS A 141 -4.49 11.78 -21.18
C LYS A 141 -4.69 13.14 -20.50
N ILE A 142 -4.28 13.31 -19.25
CA ILE A 142 -4.40 14.59 -18.55
C ILE A 142 -3.40 15.58 -19.14
N GLU A 143 -3.92 16.65 -19.71
CA GLU A 143 -3.13 17.81 -20.09
C GLU A 143 -2.93 18.72 -18.87
N THR A 144 -1.69 19.12 -18.62
CA THR A 144 -1.35 20.00 -17.49
C THR A 144 -0.35 21.03 -17.99
N PRO A 145 -0.70 22.33 -17.98
CA PRO A 145 0.23 23.39 -18.34
C PRO A 145 1.49 23.35 -17.47
N ILE A 146 2.66 23.52 -18.10
CA ILE A 146 3.94 23.37 -17.42
C ILE A 146 4.09 24.38 -16.27
N GLU A 147 3.54 25.59 -16.42
CA GLU A 147 3.57 26.62 -15.39
C GLU A 147 2.82 26.15 -14.13
N GLN A 148 1.65 25.51 -14.29
CA GLN A 148 0.88 24.99 -13.16
C GLN A 148 1.57 23.76 -12.53
N ALA A 149 2.19 22.90 -13.35
CA ALA A 149 2.98 21.78 -12.84
C ALA A 149 4.19 22.27 -12.03
N MET A 150 4.87 23.33 -12.47
CA MET A 150 5.97 23.96 -11.74
C MET A 150 5.49 24.65 -10.45
N GLU A 151 4.37 25.36 -10.50
CA GLU A 151 3.83 26.09 -9.35
C GLU A 151 3.35 25.15 -8.23
N HIS A 152 2.74 24.02 -8.59
CA HIS A 152 2.02 23.18 -7.62
C HIS A 152 2.60 21.78 -7.41
N GLY A 153 3.53 21.31 -8.24
CA GLY A 153 4.08 19.96 -8.15
C GLY A 153 5.59 19.88 -8.40
N SER A 154 6.30 21.00 -8.26
CA SER A 154 7.76 21.04 -8.33
C SER A 154 8.43 20.31 -7.16
N TYR A 155 9.74 20.08 -7.30
CA TYR A 155 10.58 19.54 -6.25
C TYR A 155 10.35 20.23 -4.89
N ASP A 156 10.33 21.57 -4.86
CA ASP A 156 10.19 22.33 -3.62
C ASP A 156 8.82 22.09 -2.97
N VAL A 157 7.76 21.92 -3.75
CA VAL A 157 6.42 21.58 -3.23
C VAL A 157 6.39 20.16 -2.67
N VAL A 158 6.99 19.18 -3.38
CA VAL A 158 7.07 17.80 -2.89
C VAL A 158 7.87 17.75 -1.58
N LYS A 159 9.03 18.42 -1.54
CA LYS A 159 9.85 18.52 -0.34
C LYS A 159 9.10 19.15 0.82
N PHE A 160 8.44 20.28 0.59
CA PHE A 160 7.64 20.96 1.60
C PHE A 160 6.52 20.06 2.14
N ASN A 161 5.83 19.32 1.28
CA ASN A 161 4.80 18.37 1.71
C ASN A 161 5.37 17.24 2.60
N CYS A 162 6.57 16.74 2.29
CA CYS A 162 7.23 15.75 3.13
C CYS A 162 7.63 16.35 4.49
N GLU A 163 8.27 17.53 4.50
CA GLU A 163 8.69 18.22 5.72
C GLU A 163 7.50 18.57 6.62
N GLU A 164 6.42 19.13 6.05
CA GLU A 164 5.19 19.45 6.77
C GLU A 164 4.58 18.21 7.44
N ASN A 165 4.60 17.06 6.76
CA ASN A 165 4.13 15.82 7.37
C ASN A 165 4.93 15.46 8.63
N PHE A 166 6.26 15.51 8.57
CA PHE A 166 7.11 15.20 9.74
C PHE A 166 6.88 16.21 10.86
N THR A 167 6.93 17.51 10.58
CA THR A 167 6.69 18.58 11.57
C THR A 167 5.34 18.43 12.26
N GLN A 168 4.27 18.12 11.52
CA GLN A 168 2.94 17.93 12.09
C GLN A 168 2.81 16.68 12.97
N THR A 169 3.72 15.71 12.82
CA THR A 169 3.72 14.46 13.59
C THR A 169 4.76 14.40 14.71
N GLU A 170 5.66 15.39 14.82
CA GLU A 170 6.70 15.44 15.86
C GLU A 170 6.13 15.28 17.28
N LYS A 171 4.96 15.87 17.54
CA LYS A 171 4.27 15.75 18.84
C LYS A 171 3.76 14.35 19.20
N TYR A 172 3.70 13.42 18.24
CA TYR A 172 3.26 12.04 18.47
C TYR A 172 4.43 11.06 18.66
N VAL A 173 5.66 11.51 18.44
CA VAL A 173 6.88 10.70 18.60
C VAL A 173 7.07 10.36 20.08
N GLY A 174 7.38 9.09 20.36
CA GLY A 174 7.50 8.55 21.71
C GLY A 174 6.17 8.09 22.34
N ASN A 175 5.03 8.35 21.69
CA ASN A 175 3.72 7.83 22.11
C ASN A 175 3.08 6.95 21.02
N LEU A 176 2.61 7.56 19.93
CA LEU A 176 1.97 6.83 18.82
C LEU A 176 2.96 6.41 17.74
N ILE A 177 4.11 7.07 17.65
CA ILE A 177 5.15 6.79 16.67
C ILE A 177 6.45 6.50 17.41
N ASP A 178 7.08 5.36 17.11
CA ASP A 178 8.41 5.02 17.62
C ASP A 178 9.47 6.01 17.09
N GLU A 179 10.32 6.50 17.98
CA GLU A 179 11.34 7.52 17.68
C GLU A 179 12.35 7.05 16.62
N LYS A 180 12.85 5.82 16.72
CA LYS A 180 13.82 5.29 15.76
C LYS A 180 13.20 5.12 14.38
N ILE A 181 11.95 4.67 14.32
CA ILE A 181 11.21 4.53 13.06
C ILE A 181 10.93 5.90 12.44
N PHE A 182 10.51 6.89 13.25
CA PHE A 182 10.29 8.26 12.80
C PHE A 182 11.56 8.86 12.17
N ASP A 183 12.67 8.82 12.89
CA ASP A 183 13.94 9.39 12.43
C ASP A 183 14.46 8.67 11.18
N PHE A 184 14.35 7.34 11.14
CA PHE A 184 14.75 6.57 9.97
C PHE A 184 13.96 6.97 8.71
N ILE A 185 12.62 7.04 8.82
CA ILE A 185 11.76 7.43 7.69
C ILE A 185 12.06 8.87 7.27
N LYS A 186 12.20 9.80 8.22
CA LYS A 186 12.53 11.22 7.97
C LYS A 186 13.86 11.34 7.24
N ASN A 187 14.91 10.73 7.75
CA ASN A 187 16.26 10.82 7.19
C ASN A 187 16.35 10.21 5.79
N LYS A 188 15.76 9.02 5.57
CA LYS A 188 15.72 8.39 4.23
C LYS A 188 14.94 9.24 3.22
N THR A 189 13.78 9.77 3.62
CA THR A 189 12.94 10.59 2.74
C THR A 189 13.66 11.87 2.33
N LEU A 190 14.25 12.60 3.29
CA LEU A 190 14.97 13.84 3.01
C LEU A 190 16.26 13.59 2.21
N LYS A 191 16.97 12.50 2.48
CA LYS A 191 18.14 12.08 1.70
C LYS A 191 17.76 11.79 0.24
N PHE A 192 16.72 10.99 0.01
CA PHE A 192 16.24 10.68 -1.33
C PHE A 192 15.87 11.94 -2.11
N LEU A 193 15.15 12.87 -1.49
CA LEU A 193 14.81 14.15 -2.10
C LEU A 193 16.07 14.93 -2.52
N ASN A 194 17.02 15.10 -1.61
CA ASN A 194 18.25 15.83 -1.88
C ASN A 194 19.08 15.18 -3.00
N ASP A 195 19.24 13.86 -2.97
CA ASP A 195 20.02 13.10 -3.95
C ASP A 195 19.34 13.06 -5.34
N ASN A 196 18.03 13.28 -5.42
CA ASN A 196 17.24 13.14 -6.64
C ASN A 196 16.55 14.43 -7.10
N LYS A 197 16.97 15.62 -6.64
CA LYS A 197 16.37 16.90 -7.04
C LYS A 197 16.22 17.04 -8.57
N SER A 198 17.28 16.73 -9.31
CA SER A 198 17.29 16.81 -10.79
C SER A 198 16.29 15.88 -11.44
N LEU A 199 15.98 14.74 -10.82
CA LEU A 199 14.95 13.83 -11.28
C LEU A 199 13.57 14.48 -11.15
N PHE A 200 13.21 15.05 -10.00
CA PHE A 200 11.91 15.75 -9.86
C PHE A 200 11.76 16.90 -10.86
N ASP A 201 12.80 17.72 -11.05
CA ASP A 201 12.80 18.80 -12.04
C ASP A 201 12.59 18.27 -13.47
N LYS A 202 13.21 17.13 -13.79
CA LYS A 202 13.03 16.45 -15.07
C LYS A 202 11.60 15.95 -15.24
N ARG A 203 10.98 15.38 -14.20
CA ARG A 203 9.60 14.89 -14.25
C ARG A 203 8.58 15.98 -14.55
N VAL A 204 8.78 17.19 -14.00
CA VAL A 204 7.96 18.36 -14.35
C VAL A 204 8.09 18.69 -15.84
N LYS A 205 9.34 18.80 -16.34
CA LYS A 205 9.63 19.15 -17.74
C LYS A 205 9.12 18.12 -18.74
N GLU A 206 9.15 16.84 -18.38
CA GLU A 206 8.66 15.74 -19.22
C GLU A 206 7.13 15.51 -19.08
N GLY A 207 6.44 16.34 -18.29
CA GLY A 207 4.98 16.32 -18.20
C GLY A 207 4.40 15.17 -17.38
N PHE A 208 5.19 14.56 -16.49
CA PHE A 208 4.73 13.52 -15.56
C PHE A 208 4.00 14.06 -14.34
N VAL A 209 4.19 15.35 -14.02
CA VAL A 209 3.43 16.04 -12.98
C VAL A 209 2.11 16.51 -13.57
N LYS A 210 1.01 15.96 -13.07
CA LYS A 210 -0.35 16.19 -13.57
C LYS A 210 -1.22 16.85 -12.53
N ASP A 211 -2.20 17.61 -12.97
CA ASP A 211 -3.38 17.98 -12.15
C ASP A 211 -4.27 16.76 -11.90
N GLY A 212 -3.73 15.79 -11.17
CA GLY A 212 -4.20 14.41 -11.06
C GLY A 212 -5.36 14.22 -10.10
N HIS A 213 -5.32 13.11 -9.36
CA HIS A 213 -6.35 12.71 -8.41
C HIS A 213 -6.00 13.16 -6.99
N GLY A 214 -4.76 12.92 -6.56
CA GLY A 214 -4.21 13.37 -5.28
C GLY A 214 -4.52 12.49 -4.07
N ASP A 215 -5.62 11.72 -4.09
CA ASP A 215 -6.01 10.73 -3.07
C ASP A 215 -6.54 9.42 -3.68
N LEU A 216 -5.79 8.80 -4.60
CA LEU A 216 -6.25 7.60 -5.31
C LEU A 216 -6.21 6.36 -4.40
N ARG A 217 -7.35 6.10 -3.75
CA ARG A 217 -7.58 5.00 -2.80
C ARG A 217 -8.38 3.87 -3.44
N ILE A 218 -8.39 2.70 -2.79
CA ILE A 218 -9.16 1.55 -3.28
C ILE A 218 -10.65 1.87 -3.36
N ASP A 219 -11.18 2.60 -2.37
CA ASP A 219 -12.60 3.00 -2.31
C ASP A 219 -12.98 4.06 -3.35
N HIS A 220 -12.00 4.62 -4.07
CA HIS A 220 -12.20 5.66 -5.08
C HIS A 220 -12.19 5.09 -6.51
N VAL A 221 -11.96 3.79 -6.66
CA VAL A 221 -12.00 3.09 -7.96
C VAL A 221 -13.29 2.29 -8.06
N TYR A 222 -14.01 2.44 -9.16
CA TYR A 222 -15.19 1.64 -9.49
C TYR A 222 -15.13 1.11 -10.91
N PHE A 223 -15.95 0.10 -11.18
CA PHE A 223 -16.10 -0.51 -12.50
C PHE A 223 -17.38 -0.01 -13.18
N ASP A 224 -17.28 0.30 -14.46
CA ASP A 224 -18.40 0.56 -15.36
C ASP A 224 -18.28 -0.42 -16.54
N GLY A 225 -18.82 -1.63 -16.34
CA GLY A 225 -18.53 -2.77 -17.20
C GLY A 225 -17.05 -3.17 -17.12
N GLU A 226 -16.35 -3.15 -18.25
CA GLU A 226 -14.93 -3.50 -18.34
C GLU A 226 -13.97 -2.32 -18.06
N GLU A 227 -14.50 -1.09 -18.10
CA GLU A 227 -13.72 0.12 -17.82
C GLU A 227 -13.76 0.45 -16.34
N ILE A 228 -12.74 1.16 -15.87
CA ILE A 228 -12.72 1.75 -14.53
C ILE A 228 -13.00 3.25 -14.58
N GLY A 229 -13.58 3.78 -13.51
CA GLY A 229 -13.62 5.21 -13.23
C GLY A 229 -13.06 5.54 -11.85
N LEU A 230 -12.70 6.82 -11.66
CA LEU A 230 -12.21 7.33 -10.37
C LEU A 230 -13.16 8.38 -9.81
N LEU A 231 -13.31 8.42 -8.49
CA LEU A 231 -14.16 9.34 -7.74
C LEU A 231 -13.37 10.04 -6.61
N ASP A 232 -13.88 11.17 -6.14
CA ASP A 232 -13.37 11.87 -4.96
C ASP A 232 -11.92 12.38 -5.09
N CYS A 233 -11.58 12.89 -6.28
CA CYS A 233 -10.37 13.68 -6.52
C CYS A 233 -10.35 14.95 -5.64
N ILE A 234 -9.18 15.27 -5.07
CA ILE A 234 -9.01 16.42 -4.15
C ILE A 234 -9.34 17.74 -4.85
N GLU A 235 -10.46 18.37 -4.52
CA GLU A 235 -10.91 19.64 -5.08
C GLU A 235 -10.32 20.87 -4.39
N PHE A 236 -9.87 20.70 -3.15
CA PHE A 236 -9.63 21.83 -2.25
C PHE A 236 -8.18 22.29 -2.13
N ASN A 237 -7.22 21.44 -2.45
CA ASN A 237 -5.81 21.78 -2.33
C ASN A 237 -5.03 21.35 -3.58
N ARG A 238 -4.59 22.35 -4.35
CA ARG A 238 -3.83 22.13 -5.59
C ARG A 238 -2.51 21.42 -5.33
N ARG A 239 -1.73 21.78 -4.30
CA ARG A 239 -0.45 21.10 -4.01
C ARG A 239 -0.61 19.62 -3.63
N PHE A 240 -1.82 19.18 -3.26
CA PHE A 240 -2.13 17.77 -2.99
C PHE A 240 -2.68 17.05 -4.21
N ARG A 241 -3.22 17.77 -5.20
CA ARG A 241 -3.75 17.21 -6.45
C ARG A 241 -2.70 17.17 -7.56
N PHE A 242 -1.84 18.19 -7.64
CA PHE A 242 -0.73 18.25 -8.58
C PHE A 242 0.41 17.36 -8.11
N ASN A 243 0.56 16.19 -8.72
CA ASN A 243 1.61 15.24 -8.36
C ASN A 243 2.15 14.52 -9.61
N ASP A 244 3.32 13.92 -9.45
CA ASP A 244 3.80 12.92 -10.40
C ASP A 244 2.81 11.75 -10.50
N VAL A 245 2.52 11.27 -11.71
CA VAL A 245 1.65 10.11 -11.95
C VAL A 245 2.06 8.86 -11.18
N VAL A 246 3.34 8.68 -10.85
CA VAL A 246 3.81 7.56 -10.02
C VAL A 246 3.28 7.68 -8.59
N SER A 247 3.04 8.89 -8.08
CA SER A 247 2.44 9.12 -6.77
C SER A 247 1.03 8.55 -6.67
N GLU A 248 0.28 8.55 -7.77
CA GLU A 248 -1.09 8.04 -7.84
C GLU A 248 -1.11 6.51 -7.70
N ILE A 249 -0.32 5.80 -8.51
CA ILE A 249 -0.22 4.34 -8.41
C ILE A 249 0.47 3.88 -7.13
N ALA A 250 1.41 4.68 -6.61
CA ALA A 250 2.04 4.42 -5.32
C ALA A 250 1.02 4.46 -4.19
N PHE A 251 0.06 5.39 -4.23
CA PHE A 251 -1.00 5.45 -3.23
C PHE A 251 -1.88 4.19 -3.28
N LEU A 252 -2.42 3.86 -4.45
CA LEU A 252 -3.30 2.70 -4.59
C LEU A 252 -2.61 1.39 -4.20
N SER A 253 -1.37 1.19 -4.65
CA SER A 253 -0.61 -0.02 -4.34
C SER A 253 -0.19 -0.12 -2.87
N MET A 254 0.11 1.01 -2.21
CA MET A 254 0.33 1.03 -0.76
C MET A 254 -0.94 0.66 0.03
N GLU A 255 -2.12 1.14 -0.39
CA GLU A 255 -3.38 0.73 0.24
C GLU A 255 -3.66 -0.77 0.08
N LEU A 256 -3.32 -1.35 -1.08
CA LEU A 256 -3.44 -2.79 -1.30
C LEU A 256 -2.49 -3.58 -0.39
N ASP A 257 -1.24 -3.12 -0.27
CA ASP A 257 -0.23 -3.75 0.58
C ASP A 257 -0.62 -3.75 2.05
N THR A 258 -1.13 -2.63 2.57
CA THR A 258 -1.55 -2.49 3.97
C THR A 258 -2.80 -3.32 4.30
N LYS A 259 -3.58 -3.71 3.28
CA LYS A 259 -4.69 -4.67 3.38
C LYS A 259 -4.30 -6.11 3.06
N GLY A 260 -3.03 -6.38 2.71
CA GLY A 260 -2.50 -7.72 2.43
C GLY A 260 -2.72 -8.23 1.00
N TYR A 261 -3.21 -7.40 0.07
CA TYR A 261 -3.43 -7.76 -1.34
C TYR A 261 -2.14 -7.61 -2.18
N TYR A 262 -1.04 -8.21 -1.74
CA TYR A 262 0.29 -8.00 -2.34
C TYR A 262 0.37 -8.39 -3.82
N GLU A 263 -0.25 -9.51 -4.20
CA GLU A 263 -0.21 -9.97 -5.59
C GLU A 263 -1.01 -9.05 -6.53
N ILE A 264 -2.16 -8.57 -6.08
CA ILE A 264 -2.95 -7.59 -6.82
C ILE A 264 -2.21 -6.25 -6.93
N SER A 265 -1.58 -5.82 -5.84
CA SER A 265 -0.72 -4.62 -5.81
C SER A 265 0.43 -4.71 -6.82
N ASP A 266 1.13 -5.85 -6.85
CA ASP A 266 2.25 -6.10 -7.75
C ASP A 266 1.80 -6.06 -9.23
N ASN A 267 0.69 -6.73 -9.57
CA ASN A 267 0.15 -6.75 -10.93
C ASN A 267 -0.40 -5.37 -11.38
N ILE A 268 -1.05 -4.61 -10.49
CA ILE A 268 -1.49 -3.24 -10.78
C ILE A 268 -0.29 -2.34 -11.11
N VAL A 269 0.81 -2.45 -10.35
CA VAL A 269 2.03 -1.68 -10.65
C VAL A 269 2.66 -2.13 -11.96
N GLU A 270 2.68 -3.43 -12.25
CA GLU A 270 3.18 -3.96 -13.51
C GLU A 270 2.37 -3.43 -14.70
N GLY A 271 1.04 -3.46 -14.61
CA GLY A 271 0.13 -2.88 -15.59
C GLY A 271 0.34 -1.39 -15.79
N PHE A 272 0.53 -0.64 -14.72
CA PHE A 272 0.82 0.80 -14.79
C PHE A 272 2.15 1.10 -15.50
N PHE A 273 3.21 0.36 -15.15
CA PHE A 273 4.52 0.51 -15.78
C PHE A 273 4.62 -0.10 -17.18
N SER A 274 3.60 -0.81 -17.66
CA SER A 274 3.50 -1.14 -19.10
C SER A 274 3.29 0.13 -19.96
N VAL A 275 2.69 1.18 -19.38
CA VAL A 275 2.43 2.47 -20.05
C VAL A 275 3.51 3.51 -19.71
N PHE A 276 3.97 3.55 -18.45
CA PHE A 276 5.03 4.41 -17.95
C PHE A 276 6.31 3.60 -17.67
N SER A 277 6.93 3.07 -18.73
CA SER A 277 7.93 2.00 -18.64
C SER A 277 9.37 2.44 -18.35
N ASP A 278 9.59 3.70 -17.98
CA ASP A 278 10.91 4.27 -17.77
C ASP A 278 11.49 3.97 -16.37
N GLU A 279 12.82 3.89 -16.29
CA GLU A 279 13.53 3.58 -15.04
C GLU A 279 13.35 4.66 -13.97
N ASN A 280 13.15 5.92 -14.37
CA ASN A 280 12.95 7.02 -13.42
C ASN A 280 11.61 6.88 -12.70
N SER A 281 10.56 6.47 -13.42
CA SER A 281 9.26 6.12 -12.86
C SER A 281 9.38 5.00 -11.83
N ARG A 282 10.14 3.94 -12.12
CA ARG A 282 10.39 2.83 -11.17
C ARG A 282 11.13 3.32 -9.93
N LYS A 283 12.16 4.16 -10.10
CA LYS A 283 12.96 4.73 -9.00
C LYS A 283 12.13 5.52 -8.00
N LEU A 284 11.06 6.19 -8.45
CA LEU A 284 10.20 7.02 -7.60
C LEU A 284 9.13 6.24 -6.84
N LEU A 285 8.87 4.97 -7.19
CA LEU A 285 7.72 4.22 -6.65
C LEU A 285 7.76 4.10 -5.12
N ASN A 286 8.86 3.60 -4.56
CA ASN A 286 8.97 3.38 -3.12
C ASN A 286 9.12 4.69 -2.34
N PHE A 287 9.70 5.74 -2.94
CA PHE A 287 9.63 7.07 -2.37
C PHE A 287 8.18 7.53 -2.19
N TYR A 288 7.37 7.44 -3.25
CA TYR A 288 5.96 7.85 -3.16
C TYR A 288 5.11 6.91 -2.30
N ARG A 289 5.36 5.60 -2.28
CA ARG A 289 4.66 4.67 -1.37
C ARG A 289 4.96 5.01 0.09
N CYS A 290 6.22 5.32 0.41
CA CYS A 290 6.63 5.82 1.73
C CYS A 290 5.87 7.11 2.08
N TYR A 291 5.93 8.11 1.19
CA TYR A 291 5.25 9.39 1.38
C TYR A 291 3.74 9.20 1.63
N ARG A 292 3.05 8.38 0.83
CA ARG A 292 1.61 8.15 0.96
C ARG A 292 1.24 7.34 2.20
N ALA A 293 2.03 6.31 2.56
CA ALA A 293 1.87 5.60 3.82
C ALA A 293 1.98 6.55 5.01
N TYR A 294 2.96 7.46 4.97
CA TYR A 294 3.17 8.44 6.03
C TYR A 294 2.07 9.52 6.10
N VAL A 295 1.54 9.97 4.96
CA VAL A 295 0.34 10.85 4.92
C VAL A 295 -0.83 10.17 5.61
N ARG A 296 -1.09 8.89 5.33
CA ARG A 296 -2.16 8.11 5.98
C ARG A 296 -1.89 7.92 7.47
N ALA A 297 -0.64 7.67 7.86
CA ALA A 297 -0.25 7.58 9.28
C ALA A 297 -0.54 8.91 10.00
N LYS A 298 -0.11 10.05 9.45
CA LYS A 298 -0.39 11.39 10.00
C LYS A 298 -1.88 11.64 10.23
N VAL A 299 -2.70 11.39 9.21
CA VAL A 299 -4.16 11.57 9.31
C VAL A 299 -4.75 10.64 10.37
N THR A 300 -4.21 9.42 10.50
CA THR A 300 -4.63 8.48 11.55
C THR A 300 -4.24 8.97 12.94
N CYS A 301 -3.06 9.57 13.13
CA CYS A 301 -2.67 10.21 14.39
C CYS A 301 -3.63 11.35 14.77
N PHE A 302 -3.99 12.20 13.80
CA PHE A 302 -4.96 13.29 14.03
C PHE A 302 -6.32 12.75 14.49
N LEU A 303 -6.78 11.66 13.87
CA LEU A 303 -8.03 11.01 14.26
C LEU A 303 -7.98 10.43 15.68
N LEU A 304 -6.89 9.74 16.04
CA LEU A 304 -6.71 9.17 17.37
C LEU A 304 -6.67 10.26 18.45
N GLU A 305 -5.99 11.38 18.17
CA GLU A 305 -5.99 12.55 19.08
C GLU A 305 -7.38 13.19 19.21
N GLU A 306 -8.09 13.41 18.10
CA GLU A 306 -9.43 14.03 18.12
C GLU A 306 -10.45 13.18 18.87
N LYS A 307 -10.36 11.85 18.76
CA LYS A 307 -11.32 10.91 19.33
C LYS A 307 -10.99 10.49 20.76
N GLY A 308 -9.70 10.50 21.13
CA GLY A 308 -9.23 10.06 22.44
C GLY A 308 -9.27 8.53 22.62
N GLU A 309 -8.65 8.06 23.70
CA GLU A 309 -8.47 6.61 23.97
C GLU A 309 -9.77 5.89 24.34
N GLU A 310 -10.77 6.63 24.84
CA GLU A 310 -12.08 6.09 25.21
C GLU A 310 -12.98 5.79 23.99
N TRP A 311 -12.57 6.18 22.78
CA TRP A 311 -13.31 5.87 21.57
C TRP A 311 -13.26 4.37 21.26
N ASP A 312 -14.41 3.72 21.11
CA ASP A 312 -14.51 2.28 20.80
C ASP A 312 -13.63 1.81 19.63
N GLY A 313 -13.34 2.70 18.66
CA GLY A 313 -12.49 2.40 17.49
C GLY A 313 -10.99 2.63 17.69
N TYR A 314 -10.54 3.04 18.88
CA TYR A 314 -9.17 3.48 19.13
C TYR A 314 -8.14 2.38 18.84
N GLU A 315 -8.29 1.20 19.44
CA GLU A 315 -7.33 0.10 19.29
C GLU A 315 -7.21 -0.41 17.85
N VAL A 316 -8.34 -0.55 17.14
CA VAL A 316 -8.33 -0.96 15.72
C VAL A 316 -7.64 0.10 14.85
N THR A 317 -7.88 1.37 15.14
CA THR A 317 -7.28 2.50 14.42
C THR A 317 -5.79 2.64 14.73
N LYS A 318 -5.38 2.38 15.97
CA LYS A 318 -3.97 2.31 16.38
C LYS A 318 -3.23 1.15 15.70
N GLN A 319 -3.83 -0.03 15.62
CA GLN A 319 -3.26 -1.13 14.83
C GLN A 319 -3.13 -0.79 13.33
N ASN A 320 -4.07 0.00 12.79
CA ASN A 320 -3.96 0.50 11.42
C ASN A 320 -2.82 1.52 11.27
N LEU A 321 -2.62 2.40 12.26
CA LEU A 321 -1.46 3.30 12.32
C LEU A 321 -0.15 2.50 12.30
N ASP A 322 -0.04 1.46 13.13
CA ASP A 322 1.16 0.61 13.19
C ASP A 322 1.46 -0.01 11.82
N ARG A 323 0.45 -0.56 11.12
CA ARG A 323 0.62 -1.11 9.76
C ARG A 323 1.07 -0.07 8.75
N LEU A 324 0.57 1.16 8.85
CA LEU A 324 0.97 2.27 7.96
C LEU A 324 2.42 2.68 8.22
N LEU A 325 2.84 2.73 9.49
CA LEU A 325 4.24 3.02 9.87
C LEU A 325 5.18 1.89 9.46
N ASP A 326 4.79 0.63 9.64
CA ASP A 326 5.55 -0.54 9.17
C ASP A 326 5.72 -0.52 7.64
N ALA A 327 4.67 -0.14 6.90
CA ALA A 327 4.74 0.02 5.46
C ALA A 327 5.66 1.18 5.06
N ALA A 328 5.49 2.36 5.68
CA ALA A 328 6.35 3.52 5.44
C ALA A 328 7.84 3.20 5.72
N PHE A 329 8.12 2.50 6.82
CA PHE A 329 9.46 2.02 7.16
C PHE A 329 10.06 1.13 6.07
N VAL A 330 9.31 0.13 5.58
CA VAL A 330 9.79 -0.77 4.52
C VAL A 330 9.99 -0.05 3.19
N TYR A 331 9.12 0.87 2.81
CA TYR A 331 9.33 1.65 1.60
C TYR A 331 10.50 2.62 1.74
N ALA A 332 10.71 3.20 2.92
CA ALA A 332 11.87 4.04 3.23
C ALA A 332 13.18 3.27 3.17
N LEU A 333 13.19 2.05 3.71
CA LEU A 333 14.30 1.12 3.57
C LEU A 333 14.62 0.85 2.10
N ASN A 334 13.62 0.81 1.22
CA ASN A 334 13.74 0.33 -0.15
C ASN A 334 13.64 1.42 -1.24
N MET A 335 13.70 2.71 -0.90
CA MET A 335 13.59 3.80 -1.90
C MET A 335 14.87 4.01 -2.72
N ASP A 336 16.05 3.84 -2.14
CA ASP A 336 17.35 3.98 -2.83
C ASP A 336 17.87 2.66 -3.45
N GLY A 337 16.99 1.68 -3.61
CA GLY A 337 17.31 0.34 -4.11
C GLY A 337 16.81 -0.74 -3.16
N LEU A 338 16.38 -1.86 -3.73
CA LEU A 338 15.69 -2.90 -2.97
C LEU A 338 16.68 -3.77 -2.19
N LYS A 339 16.35 -4.01 -0.92
CA LYS A 339 17.03 -4.93 -0.03
C LYS A 339 16.16 -6.16 0.15
N ASN A 340 16.66 -7.30 -0.30
CA ASN A 340 16.02 -8.59 -0.11
C ASN A 340 16.59 -9.29 1.12
N TYR A 341 15.88 -10.28 1.64
CA TYR A 341 16.32 -11.02 2.81
C TYR A 341 16.21 -12.51 2.55
N VAL A 342 17.30 -13.22 2.80
CA VAL A 342 17.33 -14.68 2.77
C VAL A 342 17.20 -15.18 4.20
N PHE A 343 16.03 -15.69 4.55
CA PHE A 343 15.74 -16.31 5.83
C PHE A 343 16.04 -17.80 5.69
N TYR A 344 17.16 -18.23 6.26
CA TYR A 344 17.67 -19.58 6.01
C TYR A 344 18.08 -20.33 7.28
N GLY A 345 18.35 -21.62 7.11
CA GLY A 345 18.73 -22.51 8.19
C GLY A 345 18.18 -23.92 8.02
N ILE A 346 18.63 -24.81 8.90
CA ILE A 346 18.26 -26.22 8.89
C ILE A 346 16.76 -26.45 9.15
N MET A 347 16.27 -27.64 8.83
CA MET A 347 14.88 -28.01 9.07
C MET A 347 14.56 -27.97 10.57
N GLY A 348 13.35 -27.51 10.93
CA GLY A 348 12.94 -27.33 12.32
C GLY A 348 13.46 -26.05 13.00
N SER A 349 14.32 -25.26 12.37
CA SER A 349 14.91 -24.06 12.97
C SER A 349 13.96 -22.88 13.18
N GLY A 350 12.70 -22.98 12.75
CA GLY A 350 11.71 -21.91 12.91
C GLY A 350 11.74 -20.82 11.83
N LYS A 351 12.62 -20.93 10.81
CA LYS A 351 12.71 -19.96 9.70
C LYS A 351 11.37 -19.65 9.03
N THR A 352 10.58 -20.66 8.68
CA THR A 352 9.29 -20.45 7.99
C THR A 352 8.25 -19.78 8.87
N LYS A 353 8.26 -20.09 10.18
CA LYS A 353 7.34 -19.46 11.13
C LYS A 353 7.67 -17.97 11.29
N ASN A 354 8.95 -17.63 11.43
CA ASN A 354 9.41 -16.23 11.48
C ASN A 354 9.20 -15.51 10.14
N SER A 355 9.46 -16.16 9.00
CA SER A 355 9.25 -15.57 7.66
C SER A 355 7.79 -15.18 7.43
N LYS A 356 6.85 -16.07 7.78
CA LYS A 356 5.41 -15.79 7.67
C LYS A 356 4.97 -14.67 8.60
N TYR A 357 5.47 -14.64 9.83
CA TYR A 357 5.14 -13.57 10.77
C TYR A 357 5.71 -12.21 10.31
N PHE A 358 6.97 -12.20 9.87
CA PHE A 358 7.63 -11.01 9.35
C PHE A 358 6.90 -10.43 8.13
N THR A 359 6.56 -11.27 7.14
CA THR A 359 5.88 -10.85 5.91
C THR A 359 4.38 -10.56 6.09
N LYS A 360 3.78 -10.97 7.21
CA LYS A 360 2.45 -10.50 7.62
C LYS A 360 2.48 -9.09 8.20
N LYS A 361 3.57 -8.74 8.88
CA LYS A 361 3.76 -7.41 9.49
C LYS A 361 4.27 -6.39 8.48
N PHE A 362 5.25 -6.78 7.67
CA PHE A 362 5.96 -5.91 6.75
C PHE A 362 5.65 -6.27 5.29
N PRO A 363 5.42 -5.31 4.37
CA PRO A 363 4.98 -5.54 2.99
C PRO A 363 6.08 -6.09 2.06
N PHE A 364 6.76 -7.16 2.48
CA PHE A 364 7.66 -7.96 1.66
C PHE A 364 6.90 -9.11 0.99
N ARG A 365 7.28 -9.46 -0.24
CA ARG A 365 6.79 -10.70 -0.85
C ARG A 365 7.49 -11.89 -0.17
N HIS A 366 6.71 -12.85 0.32
CA HIS A 366 7.26 -14.11 0.85
C HIS A 366 7.42 -15.12 -0.29
N ILE A 367 8.65 -15.58 -0.51
CA ILE A 367 8.93 -16.69 -1.43
C ILE A 367 9.47 -17.86 -0.61
N ASN A 368 8.71 -18.96 -0.56
CA ASN A 368 9.16 -20.18 0.10
C ASN A 368 9.74 -21.16 -0.93
N THR A 369 10.99 -21.57 -0.71
CA THR A 369 11.70 -22.45 -1.65
C THR A 369 11.03 -23.81 -1.87
N ASP A 370 10.38 -24.40 -0.85
CA ASP A 370 9.67 -25.68 -1.01
C ASP A 370 8.39 -25.51 -1.84
N VAL A 371 7.67 -24.38 -1.69
CA VAL A 371 6.52 -24.03 -2.54
C VAL A 371 6.94 -23.88 -4.00
N GLU A 372 7.93 -23.02 -4.26
CA GLU A 372 8.40 -22.74 -5.62
C GLU A 372 8.96 -24.00 -6.27
N ARG A 373 9.63 -24.87 -5.50
CA ARG A 373 10.10 -26.16 -6.00
C ARG A 373 8.94 -27.01 -6.48
N LYS A 374 7.90 -27.19 -5.67
CA LYS A 374 6.73 -28.02 -6.04
C LYS A 374 6.04 -27.47 -7.29
N LEU A 375 5.77 -26.17 -7.32
CA LEU A 375 5.16 -25.49 -8.46
C LEU A 375 5.99 -25.68 -9.75
N LEU A 376 7.32 -25.48 -9.67
CA LEU A 376 8.21 -25.61 -10.82
C LEU A 376 8.19 -27.02 -11.44
N PHE A 377 7.97 -28.06 -10.62
CA PHE A 377 7.93 -29.45 -11.06
C PHE A 377 6.50 -30.00 -11.20
N GLY A 378 5.47 -29.15 -11.19
CA GLY A 378 4.08 -29.53 -11.46
C GLY A 378 3.33 -30.19 -10.30
N TYR A 379 3.83 -30.06 -9.07
CA TYR A 379 3.18 -30.59 -7.86
C TYR A 379 2.31 -29.52 -7.20
N ASN A 380 1.30 -29.97 -6.46
CA ASN A 380 0.52 -29.07 -5.59
C ASN A 380 1.41 -28.59 -4.42
N PRO A 381 1.47 -27.29 -4.10
CA PRO A 381 2.25 -26.75 -2.97
C PRO A 381 2.00 -27.44 -1.62
N GLU A 382 0.78 -27.93 -1.38
CA GLU A 382 0.37 -28.57 -0.12
C GLU A 382 0.62 -30.08 -0.11
N GLU A 383 0.91 -30.69 -1.27
CA GLU A 383 1.21 -32.11 -1.38
C GLU A 383 2.58 -32.41 -0.76
N SER A 384 2.67 -33.36 0.17
CA SER A 384 3.98 -33.79 0.68
C SER A 384 4.61 -34.79 -0.27
N VAL A 385 5.84 -34.50 -0.69
CA VAL A 385 6.58 -35.34 -1.62
C VAL A 385 7.69 -36.07 -0.87
N LYS A 386 7.46 -37.37 -0.60
CA LYS A 386 8.41 -38.20 0.16
C LYS A 386 9.52 -38.72 -0.74
N VAL A 387 10.63 -38.00 -0.80
CA VAL A 387 11.87 -38.46 -1.45
C VAL A 387 13.03 -38.54 -0.46
N ASP A 388 14.05 -39.32 -0.82
CA ASP A 388 15.32 -39.43 -0.08
C ASP A 388 16.15 -38.14 -0.15
N PHE A 389 17.09 -38.00 0.79
CA PHE A 389 18.03 -36.89 0.83
C PHE A 389 18.80 -36.75 -0.49
N ASN A 390 18.81 -35.54 -1.08
CA ASN A 390 19.42 -35.23 -2.38
C ASN A 390 18.91 -36.07 -3.57
N LYS A 391 17.65 -36.54 -3.53
CA LYS A 391 17.00 -37.27 -4.63
C LYS A 391 15.71 -36.56 -5.08
N GLY A 392 15.20 -36.95 -6.25
CA GLY A 392 13.95 -36.42 -6.82
C GLY A 392 13.96 -34.90 -6.92
N LEU A 393 12.93 -34.25 -6.35
CA LEU A 393 12.82 -32.79 -6.28
C LEU A 393 14.03 -32.12 -5.62
N TYR A 394 14.66 -32.80 -4.66
CA TYR A 394 15.78 -32.28 -3.88
C TYR A 394 17.15 -32.68 -4.43
N SER A 395 17.22 -33.29 -5.63
CA SER A 395 18.51 -33.55 -6.28
C SER A 395 19.30 -32.26 -6.46
N TYR A 396 20.63 -32.37 -6.56
CA TYR A 396 21.50 -31.20 -6.74
C TYR A 396 21.09 -30.38 -7.98
N GLU A 397 20.86 -31.07 -9.12
CA GLU A 397 20.42 -30.43 -10.37
C GLU A 397 19.05 -29.74 -10.22
N ASN A 398 18.06 -30.39 -9.60
CA ASN A 398 16.73 -29.81 -9.42
C ASN A 398 16.72 -28.67 -8.40
N SER A 399 17.60 -28.72 -7.40
CA SER A 399 17.83 -27.63 -6.46
C SER A 399 18.40 -26.41 -7.19
N LEU A 400 19.42 -26.57 -8.03
CA LEU A 400 19.96 -25.47 -8.83
C LEU A 400 18.89 -24.84 -9.75
N LYS A 401 18.07 -25.66 -10.42
CA LYS A 401 16.92 -25.17 -11.21
C LYS A 401 15.94 -24.35 -10.37
N THR A 402 15.61 -24.84 -9.17
CA THR A 402 14.70 -24.16 -8.23
C THR A 402 15.25 -22.81 -7.79
N TYR A 403 16.49 -22.76 -7.28
CA TYR A 403 17.08 -21.51 -6.80
C TYR A 403 17.31 -20.52 -7.95
N GLY A 404 17.65 -21.00 -9.15
CA GLY A 404 17.76 -20.16 -10.35
C GLY A 404 16.42 -19.57 -10.79
N HIS A 405 15.32 -20.34 -10.69
CA HIS A 405 13.97 -19.83 -10.91
C HIS A 405 13.61 -18.74 -9.89
N ILE A 406 13.89 -18.98 -8.60
CA ILE A 406 13.64 -18.02 -7.52
C ILE A 406 14.43 -16.73 -7.74
N ALA A 407 15.70 -16.81 -8.12
CA ALA A 407 16.53 -15.64 -8.39
C ALA A 407 15.92 -14.75 -9.50
N LYS A 408 15.44 -15.38 -10.60
CA LYS A 408 14.75 -14.67 -11.68
C LYS A 408 13.44 -14.03 -11.21
N LYS A 409 12.66 -14.74 -10.39
CA LYS A 409 11.40 -14.23 -9.81
C LYS A 409 11.63 -13.03 -8.89
N VAL A 410 12.66 -13.08 -8.04
CA VAL A 410 13.05 -11.96 -7.17
C VAL A 410 13.48 -10.76 -8.01
N ASN A 411 14.29 -10.98 -9.05
CA ASN A 411 14.72 -9.89 -9.95
C ASN A 411 13.51 -9.22 -10.65
N HIS A 412 12.53 -10.01 -11.09
CA HIS A 412 11.29 -9.49 -11.67
C HIS A 412 10.50 -8.63 -10.66
N LEU A 413 10.27 -9.14 -9.45
CA LEU A 413 9.61 -8.38 -8.37
C LEU A 413 10.35 -7.09 -8.02
N ASN A 414 11.69 -7.12 -8.04
CA ASN A 414 12.47 -5.92 -7.76
C ASN A 414 12.26 -4.81 -8.80
N ARG A 415 11.99 -5.16 -10.07
CA ARG A 415 11.72 -4.18 -11.14
C ARG A 415 10.40 -3.44 -10.94
N ILE A 416 9.47 -4.00 -10.17
CA ILE A 416 8.21 -3.35 -9.78
C ILE A 416 8.27 -2.81 -8.33
N GLY A 417 9.48 -2.64 -7.78
CA GLY A 417 9.70 -2.02 -6.48
C GLY A 417 9.37 -2.91 -5.27
N ARG A 418 9.14 -4.22 -5.47
CA ARG A 418 8.79 -5.15 -4.39
C ARG A 418 10.03 -5.83 -3.80
N ALA A 419 10.30 -5.58 -2.52
CA ALA A 419 11.32 -6.30 -1.77
C ALA A 419 10.83 -7.69 -1.36
N VAL A 420 11.75 -8.66 -1.26
CA VAL A 420 11.43 -10.08 -1.07
C VAL A 420 12.11 -10.67 0.18
N VAL A 421 11.37 -11.52 0.89
CA VAL A 421 11.91 -12.47 1.87
C VAL A 421 11.89 -13.87 1.26
N ILE A 422 13.06 -14.45 1.05
CA ILE A 422 13.25 -15.81 0.55
C ILE A 422 13.44 -16.74 1.75
N ASP A 423 12.52 -17.70 1.94
CA ASP A 423 12.54 -18.70 3.01
C ASP A 423 12.99 -20.06 2.45
N GLY A 424 14.18 -20.50 2.84
CA GLY A 424 14.74 -21.75 2.34
C GLY A 424 15.87 -22.33 3.17
N SER A 425 16.37 -23.50 2.78
CA SER A 425 17.52 -24.09 3.48
C SER A 425 18.80 -23.32 3.20
N PHE A 426 19.01 -22.91 1.93
CA PHE A 426 20.27 -22.34 1.45
C PHE A 426 21.50 -23.10 1.95
N SER A 427 21.47 -24.43 1.91
CA SER A 427 22.47 -25.31 2.53
C SER A 427 23.82 -25.38 1.81
N LYS A 428 23.90 -24.84 0.59
CA LYS A 428 25.05 -24.87 -0.30
C LYS A 428 25.37 -23.45 -0.77
N LYS A 429 26.66 -23.14 -0.99
CA LYS A 429 27.11 -21.79 -1.37
C LYS A 429 26.59 -21.37 -2.74
N GLU A 430 26.48 -22.32 -3.65
CA GLU A 430 26.02 -22.15 -5.03
C GLU A 430 24.59 -21.62 -5.10
N TYR A 431 23.75 -21.90 -4.10
CA TYR A 431 22.40 -21.37 -4.04
C TYR A 431 22.38 -19.86 -3.83
N PHE A 432 23.38 -19.31 -3.12
CA PHE A 432 23.59 -17.87 -2.99
C PHE A 432 24.18 -17.28 -4.28
N SER A 433 25.12 -17.97 -4.92
CA SER A 433 25.71 -17.52 -6.20
C SER A 433 24.66 -17.25 -7.28
N LEU A 434 23.57 -18.02 -7.32
CA LEU A 434 22.46 -17.79 -8.25
C LEU A 434 21.71 -16.46 -8.01
N LEU A 435 21.69 -15.97 -6.76
CA LEU A 435 21.17 -14.64 -6.45
C LEU A 435 22.17 -13.56 -6.86
N ASP A 436 23.47 -13.82 -6.65
CA ASP A 436 24.56 -12.90 -7.01
C ASP A 436 24.64 -12.70 -8.54
N GLU A 437 24.39 -13.74 -9.34
CA GLU A 437 24.32 -13.68 -10.81
C GLU A 437 23.23 -12.71 -11.31
N GLN A 438 22.13 -12.56 -10.55
CA GLN A 438 21.07 -11.60 -10.82
C GLN A 438 21.39 -10.19 -10.28
N LYS A 439 22.57 -10.00 -9.67
CA LYS A 439 23.02 -8.75 -9.03
C LYS A 439 22.05 -8.25 -7.95
N LEU A 440 21.43 -9.19 -7.23
CA LEU A 440 20.49 -8.88 -6.16
C LEU A 440 21.24 -8.39 -4.93
N ARG A 441 20.76 -7.30 -4.32
CA ARG A 441 21.19 -6.92 -2.98
C ARG A 441 20.33 -7.67 -1.95
N TYR A 442 20.99 -8.41 -1.06
CA TYR A 442 20.29 -9.16 -0.02
C TYR A 442 21.13 -9.35 1.24
N TYR A 443 20.43 -9.57 2.36
CA TYR A 443 21.02 -9.94 3.66
C TYR A 443 20.68 -11.40 4.02
N LYS A 444 21.60 -12.08 4.68
CA LYS A 444 21.54 -13.49 5.06
C LYS A 444 21.20 -13.61 6.55
N ILE A 445 19.95 -13.92 6.85
CA ILE A 445 19.44 -14.08 8.22
C ILE A 445 19.31 -15.58 8.52
N MET A 446 20.22 -16.11 9.33
CA MET A 446 20.22 -17.52 9.70
C MET A 446 19.40 -17.76 10.97
N PHE A 447 18.48 -18.71 10.92
CA PHE A 447 17.71 -19.18 12.06
C PHE A 447 18.28 -20.49 12.59
N THR A 448 18.50 -20.54 13.90
CA THR A 448 19.06 -21.70 14.60
C THR A 448 18.18 -22.11 15.79
N ALA A 449 18.40 -23.33 16.29
CA ALA A 449 17.92 -23.80 17.58
C ALA A 449 18.78 -24.99 18.03
N PRO A 450 18.84 -25.30 19.34
CA PRO A 450 19.51 -26.51 19.83
C PRO A 450 18.98 -27.78 19.17
N LEU A 451 19.86 -28.77 18.92
CA LEU A 451 19.51 -30.00 18.18
C LEU A 451 18.29 -30.73 18.78
N GLU A 452 18.23 -30.79 20.12
CA GLU A 452 17.11 -31.41 20.84
C GLU A 452 15.77 -30.69 20.62
N VAL A 453 15.81 -29.37 20.43
CA VAL A 453 14.62 -28.57 20.07
C VAL A 453 14.20 -28.86 18.63
N LEU A 454 15.16 -28.97 17.70
CA LEU A 454 14.88 -29.30 16.29
C LEU A 454 14.19 -30.66 16.17
N LYS A 455 14.73 -31.69 16.82
CA LYS A 455 14.15 -33.05 16.85
C LYS A 455 12.71 -33.02 17.37
N LYS A 456 12.47 -32.37 18.52
CA LYS A 456 11.13 -32.21 19.10
C LYS A 456 10.15 -31.50 18.16
N ARG A 457 10.61 -30.47 17.44
CA ARG A 457 9.79 -29.74 16.46
C ARG A 457 9.43 -30.57 15.24
N LEU A 458 10.36 -31.38 14.74
CA LEU A 458 10.11 -32.27 13.59
C LEU A 458 9.10 -33.36 13.95
N ILE A 459 9.24 -33.99 15.12
CA ILE A 459 8.28 -35.00 15.62
C ILE A 459 6.86 -34.41 15.68
N ARG A 460 6.69 -33.23 16.31
CA ARG A 460 5.39 -32.54 16.39
C ARG A 460 4.81 -32.13 15.03
N ARG A 461 5.61 -32.13 13.97
CA ARG A 461 5.21 -31.71 12.63
C ARG A 461 4.70 -32.87 11.80
N GLU A 462 5.09 -34.11 12.11
CA GLU A 462 4.61 -35.30 11.39
C GLU A 462 3.08 -35.45 11.46
N ASP A 463 2.47 -34.97 12.54
CA ASP A 463 1.01 -34.97 12.75
C ASP A 463 0.28 -33.79 12.08
N LYS A 464 0.97 -32.93 11.31
CA LYS A 464 0.38 -31.72 10.72
C LYS A 464 0.69 -31.58 9.23
N VAL A 465 -0.29 -31.13 8.46
CA VAL A 465 -0.10 -30.72 7.06
C VAL A 465 0.93 -29.59 7.00
N SER A 466 1.96 -29.77 6.19
CA SER A 466 3.10 -28.87 6.11
C SER A 466 3.65 -28.82 4.69
N VAL A 467 3.88 -27.61 4.22
CA VAL A 467 4.50 -27.34 2.92
C VAL A 467 5.94 -27.84 2.81
N SER A 468 6.66 -27.95 3.93
CA SER A 468 8.05 -28.44 3.93
C SER A 468 8.10 -29.95 4.14
N ASP A 469 8.92 -30.64 3.34
CA ASP A 469 9.14 -32.08 3.38
C ASP A 469 10.29 -32.51 4.32
N GLY A 470 10.74 -31.62 5.21
CA GLY A 470 11.77 -31.93 6.22
C GLY A 470 11.27 -32.93 7.26
N ARG A 471 11.99 -34.06 7.42
CA ARG A 471 11.65 -35.18 8.31
C ARG A 471 12.80 -35.49 9.28
N LEU A 472 12.50 -36.10 10.42
CA LEU A 472 13.50 -36.42 11.45
C LEU A 472 14.66 -37.26 10.89
N GLU A 473 14.35 -38.26 10.06
CA GLU A 473 15.33 -39.14 9.39
C GLU A 473 16.31 -38.41 8.45
N LEU A 474 15.99 -37.17 8.05
CA LEU A 474 16.83 -36.35 7.15
C LEU A 474 17.68 -35.32 7.91
N LEU A 475 17.43 -35.12 9.21
CA LEU A 475 18.05 -34.04 10.00
C LEU A 475 19.58 -34.20 10.07
N ASP A 476 20.07 -35.37 10.47
CA ASP A 476 21.51 -35.61 10.63
C ASP A 476 22.25 -35.47 9.29
N LYS A 477 21.65 -35.98 8.21
CA LYS A 477 22.18 -35.83 6.84
C LYS A 477 22.27 -34.36 6.42
N GLN A 478 21.26 -33.56 6.75
CA GLN A 478 21.27 -32.13 6.46
C GLN A 478 22.30 -31.38 7.30
N VAL A 479 22.38 -31.63 8.61
CA VAL A 479 23.36 -30.99 9.51
C VAL A 479 24.78 -31.23 9.01
N ASN A 480 25.10 -32.47 8.66
CA ASN A 480 26.44 -32.84 8.20
C ASN A 480 26.80 -32.29 6.81
N SER A 481 25.82 -31.85 6.01
CA SER A 481 26.05 -31.32 4.65
C SER A 481 25.76 -29.83 4.52
N PHE A 482 25.49 -29.13 5.64
CA PHE A 482 25.15 -27.71 5.69
C PHE A 482 26.41 -26.83 5.67
N GLU A 483 26.77 -26.32 4.50
CA GLU A 483 28.05 -25.62 4.29
C GLU A 483 28.01 -24.13 4.68
N THR A 484 26.80 -23.59 4.83
CA THR A 484 26.57 -22.13 4.89
C THR A 484 26.34 -21.63 6.32
N GLY A 485 26.55 -22.46 7.33
CA GLY A 485 26.32 -22.13 8.75
C GLY A 485 27.10 -20.92 9.28
N ASN A 486 28.20 -20.54 8.62
CA ASN A 486 29.06 -19.42 9.02
C ASN A 486 28.95 -18.21 8.08
N MET A 487 27.93 -18.15 7.21
CA MET A 487 27.78 -17.10 6.18
C MET A 487 26.67 -16.10 6.51
N ALA A 488 26.17 -16.09 7.74
CA ALA A 488 25.07 -15.23 8.16
C ALA A 488 25.54 -13.81 8.45
N ASP A 489 24.77 -12.81 8.00
CA ASP A 489 24.93 -11.43 8.45
C ASP A 489 24.29 -11.24 9.84
N LEU A 490 23.24 -12.02 10.13
CA LEU A 490 22.59 -12.10 11.44
C LEU A 490 22.23 -13.55 11.78
N VAL A 491 22.52 -13.98 13.00
CA VAL A 491 22.08 -15.26 13.56
C VAL A 491 20.96 -15.04 14.59
N VAL A 492 19.83 -15.70 14.40
CA VAL A 492 18.64 -15.64 15.28
C VAL A 492 18.37 -17.02 15.86
N GLU A 493 18.61 -17.18 17.16
CA GLU A 493 18.23 -18.40 17.87
C GLU A 493 16.74 -18.36 18.23
N THR A 494 15.98 -19.36 17.78
CA THR A 494 14.51 -19.35 17.84
C THR A 494 13.92 -20.00 19.09
N THR A 495 14.67 -20.07 20.18
CA THR A 495 14.20 -20.60 21.48
C THR A 495 13.24 -19.64 22.18
N GLY A 496 13.34 -18.33 21.92
CA GLY A 496 12.47 -17.27 22.42
C GLY A 496 11.18 -17.03 21.61
N SER A 497 10.55 -15.87 21.86
CA SER A 497 9.32 -15.44 21.18
C SER A 497 9.59 -15.02 19.72
N ILE A 498 8.57 -15.04 18.87
CA ILE A 498 8.72 -14.62 17.46
C ILE A 498 8.84 -13.10 17.38
N GLU A 499 8.15 -12.41 18.26
CA GLU A 499 8.13 -10.96 18.40
C GLU A 499 9.54 -10.45 18.70
N GLU A 500 10.27 -11.10 19.61
CA GLU A 500 11.66 -10.78 19.93
C GLU A 500 12.61 -11.07 18.76
N ASN A 501 12.41 -12.21 18.06
CA ASN A 501 13.18 -12.51 16.85
C ASN A 501 13.00 -11.44 15.77
N ILE A 502 11.76 -10.98 15.54
CA ILE A 502 11.48 -9.93 14.55
C ILE A 502 12.05 -8.60 15.01
N LYS A 503 11.94 -8.25 16.30
CA LYS A 503 12.55 -7.03 16.85
C LYS A 503 14.04 -6.99 16.57
N ARG A 504 14.75 -8.10 16.84
CA ARG A 504 16.19 -8.23 16.55
C ARG A 504 16.53 -8.09 15.07
N ILE A 505 15.68 -8.60 14.17
CA ILE A 505 15.85 -8.42 12.72
C ILE A 505 15.65 -6.95 12.34
N VAL A 506 14.65 -6.27 12.89
CA VAL A 506 14.40 -4.84 12.63
C VAL A 506 15.55 -3.97 13.14
N GLU A 507 16.07 -4.25 14.35
CA GLU A 507 17.26 -3.58 14.89
C GLU A 507 18.47 -3.75 13.97
N PHE A 508 18.74 -4.98 13.52
CA PHE A 508 19.80 -5.24 12.54
C PHE A 508 19.61 -4.44 11.25
N ILE A 509 18.38 -4.35 10.73
CA ILE A 509 18.09 -3.57 9.51
C ILE A 509 18.37 -2.08 9.75
N LEU A 510 17.90 -1.53 10.87
CA LEU A 510 18.12 -0.14 11.24
C LEU A 510 19.62 0.17 11.36
N ASP A 511 20.37 -0.67 12.07
CA ASP A 511 21.81 -0.45 12.30
C ASP A 511 22.65 -0.50 11.02
N ASN A 512 22.23 -1.30 10.02
CA ASN A 512 22.94 -1.42 8.74
C ASN A 512 22.52 -0.36 7.70
N GLU A 513 21.44 0.37 7.95
CA GLU A 513 20.85 1.32 7.00
C GLU A 513 20.73 2.74 7.55
N ALA A 514 21.08 2.98 8.83
CA ALA A 514 21.10 4.30 9.46
C ALA A 514 22.01 5.30 8.74
#